data_AF-A0A7X8M869-F1
#
_entry.id   AF-A0A7X8M869-F1
#
_cell.length_a   1.000
_cell.length_b   1.000
_cell.length_c   1.000
_cell.angle_alpha   90.00
_cell.angle_beta   90.00
_cell.angle_gamma   90.00
#
_symmetry.space_group_name_H-M   'P 1'
#
loop_
_entity.id
_entity.type
_entity.pdbx_description
1 polymer ?
#
loop_
_entity_poly.entity_id
_entity_poly.type
_entity_poly.pdbx_seq_one_letter_code
_entity_poly.pdbx_strand_id
1 'polypeptide(L)'
;MPTAHSSLLPLLLILLPICGALFTVLFGWVKIRNAREINTLVILAVQLYGTLRLALLVFNGRVVHCLGNAICIDGLSALMVILVNALVFLVALYSVRYMQHEVAAGVISDGRLTLYYSLLLLFTGTMNWTVTTNHLVMLYVAMEASTLATALLVAFYRNRPSLEAGFKYVLLVVVGMTFALFGVVLMFAAAYPHLGSAGLLISEVGRIAAVIPKNIALLAMAFLTVGFATKAGLVPFHAWLPDAHSEAPAPISALLSGLIIKLGAYALTRTVTIFAPTYHAIVVFIAILSTL
;
A
#
# COMPACT_ATOMS: atom_id res chain seq x y z
N MET A 1 -9.57 27.38 6.03
CA MET A 1 -8.80 26.33 6.73
C MET A 1 -9.63 25.07 6.72
N PRO A 2 -9.06 23.90 6.42
CA PRO A 2 -9.85 22.67 6.43
C PRO A 2 -10.35 22.36 7.84
N THR A 3 -11.63 22.04 7.97
CA THR A 3 -12.23 21.66 9.27
C THR A 3 -11.91 20.19 9.55
N ALA A 4 -11.26 19.92 10.68
CA ALA A 4 -10.97 18.55 11.11
C ALA A 4 -12.27 17.81 11.46
N HIS A 5 -12.46 16.62 10.88
CA HIS A 5 -13.62 15.78 11.14
C HIS A 5 -13.18 14.41 11.63
N SER A 6 -13.57 14.03 12.85
CA SER A 6 -13.34 12.68 13.36
C SER A 6 -14.35 11.71 12.72
N SER A 7 -13.87 10.61 12.17
CA SER A 7 -14.74 9.59 11.56
C SER A 7 -14.11 8.21 11.64
N LEU A 8 -14.94 7.18 11.81
CA LEU A 8 -14.52 5.77 11.77
C LEU A 8 -14.43 5.22 10.34
N LEU A 9 -14.89 5.98 9.34
CA LEU A 9 -14.87 5.58 7.93
C LEU A 9 -13.49 5.14 7.42
N PRO A 10 -12.37 5.84 7.73
CA PRO A 10 -11.03 5.38 7.34
C PRO A 10 -10.67 4.00 7.89
N LEU A 11 -11.07 3.72 9.13
CA LEU A 11 -10.80 2.44 9.79
C LEU A 11 -11.60 1.31 9.13
N LEU A 12 -12.84 1.58 8.74
CA LEU A 12 -13.66 0.62 7.99
C LEU A 12 -13.05 0.27 6.63
N LEU A 13 -12.45 1.24 5.93
CA LEU A 13 -11.76 0.97 4.66
C LEU A 13 -10.56 0.02 4.81
N ILE A 14 -9.97 -0.05 6.00
CA ILE A 14 -8.86 -0.96 6.32
C ILE A 14 -9.40 -2.32 6.80
N LEU A 15 -10.29 -2.31 7.79
CA LEU A 15 -10.72 -3.54 8.47
C LEU A 15 -11.69 -4.37 7.65
N LEU A 16 -12.62 -3.75 6.92
CA LEU A 16 -13.62 -4.48 6.13
C LEU A 16 -13.01 -5.52 5.16
N PRO A 17 -12.01 -5.17 4.33
CA PRO A 17 -11.41 -6.15 3.43
C PRO A 17 -10.54 -7.17 4.17
N ILE A 18 -9.89 -6.81 5.27
CA ILE A 18 -9.08 -7.76 6.07
C ILE A 18 -10.00 -8.79 6.75
N CYS A 19 -11.09 -8.33 7.37
CA CYS A 19 -12.12 -9.20 7.93
C CYS A 19 -12.78 -10.06 6.84
N GLY A 20 -13.01 -9.47 5.66
CA GLY A 20 -13.51 -10.17 4.48
C GLY A 20 -12.57 -11.25 3.96
N ALA A 21 -11.26 -11.01 3.99
CA ALA A 21 -10.24 -11.98 3.65
C ALA A 21 -10.28 -13.16 4.63
N LEU A 22 -10.32 -12.87 5.94
CA LEU A 22 -10.44 -13.89 6.99
C LEU A 22 -11.73 -14.69 6.85
N PHE A 23 -12.86 -14.03 6.61
CA PHE A 23 -14.13 -14.68 6.35
C PHE A 23 -14.06 -15.62 5.14
N THR A 24 -13.42 -15.19 4.05
CA THR A 24 -13.22 -16.02 2.86
C THR A 24 -12.36 -17.25 3.18
N VAL A 25 -11.32 -17.13 4.00
CA VAL A 25 -10.50 -18.28 4.42
C VAL A 25 -11.28 -19.26 5.30
N LEU A 26 -12.06 -18.75 6.26
CA LEU A 26 -12.80 -19.59 7.21
C LEU A 26 -13.98 -20.32 6.54
N PHE A 27 -14.71 -19.64 5.67
CA PHE A 27 -15.95 -20.16 5.08
C PHE A 27 -15.82 -20.56 3.60
N GLY A 28 -14.68 -20.30 2.95
CA GLY A 28 -14.46 -20.63 1.54
C GLY A 28 -14.33 -22.13 1.24
N TRP A 29 -14.29 -22.97 2.26
CA TRP A 29 -14.36 -24.44 2.15
C TRP A 29 -15.79 -24.94 1.95
N VAL A 30 -16.79 -24.13 2.31
CA VAL A 30 -18.20 -24.43 2.09
C VAL A 30 -18.46 -24.33 0.59
N LYS A 31 -18.84 -25.45 -0.05
CA LYS A 31 -19.06 -25.55 -1.50
C LYS A 31 -20.36 -24.90 -1.95
N ILE A 32 -20.51 -23.59 -1.71
CA ILE A 32 -21.55 -22.77 -2.31
C ILE A 32 -21.00 -22.19 -3.61
N ARG A 33 -21.73 -22.39 -4.70
CA ARG A 33 -21.34 -21.89 -6.03
C ARG A 33 -21.15 -20.36 -5.98
N ASN A 34 -20.00 -19.90 -6.44
CA ASN A 34 -19.63 -18.49 -6.57
C ASN A 34 -19.63 -17.65 -5.27
N ALA A 35 -19.69 -18.28 -4.08
CA ALA A 35 -19.82 -17.53 -2.83
C ALA A 35 -18.60 -16.63 -2.53
N ARG A 36 -17.41 -17.04 -2.95
CA ARG A 36 -16.13 -16.36 -2.68
C ARG A 36 -16.01 -15.10 -3.56
N GLU A 37 -16.42 -15.23 -4.81
CA GLU A 37 -16.54 -14.17 -5.80
C GLU A 37 -17.57 -13.13 -5.34
N ILE A 38 -18.78 -13.58 -4.98
CA ILE A 38 -19.85 -12.70 -4.52
C ILE A 38 -19.42 -11.96 -3.24
N ASN A 39 -18.85 -12.65 -2.25
CA ASN A 39 -18.34 -12.02 -1.03
C ASN A 39 -17.33 -10.91 -1.36
N THR A 40 -16.34 -11.23 -2.21
CA THR A 40 -15.31 -10.26 -2.60
C THR A 40 -15.92 -9.05 -3.31
N LEU A 41 -16.80 -9.27 -4.29
CA LEU A 41 -17.45 -8.19 -5.03
C LEU A 41 -18.31 -7.30 -4.13
N VAL A 42 -19.06 -7.89 -3.19
CA VAL A 42 -19.88 -7.13 -2.24
C VAL A 42 -19.01 -6.28 -1.33
N ILE A 43 -17.94 -6.85 -0.75
CA ILE A 43 -17.01 -6.11 0.10
C ILE A 43 -16.38 -4.93 -0.65
N LEU A 44 -15.90 -5.18 -1.87
CA LEU A 44 -15.25 -4.15 -2.68
C LEU A 44 -16.25 -3.08 -3.16
N ALA A 45 -17.51 -3.44 -3.45
CA ALA A 45 -18.56 -2.47 -3.77
C ALA A 45 -18.88 -1.56 -2.57
N VAL A 46 -18.97 -2.14 -1.37
CA VAL A 46 -19.15 -1.37 -0.12
C VAL A 46 -17.96 -0.45 0.13
N GLN A 47 -16.72 -0.93 -0.10
CA GLN A 47 -15.53 -0.10 0.01
C GLN A 47 -15.52 1.05 -1.00
N LEU A 48 -15.90 0.79 -2.25
CA LEU A 48 -15.96 1.82 -3.28
C LEU A 48 -16.97 2.91 -2.89
N TYR A 49 -18.15 2.53 -2.40
CA TYR A 49 -19.12 3.48 -1.85
C TYR A 49 -18.56 4.29 -0.68
N GLY A 50 -17.92 3.62 0.30
CA GLY A 50 -17.29 4.28 1.44
C GLY A 50 -16.18 5.26 1.01
N THR A 51 -15.41 4.89 -0.01
CA THR A 51 -14.36 5.72 -0.60
C THR A 51 -14.92 6.96 -1.27
N LEU A 52 -16.00 6.84 -2.05
CA LEU A 52 -16.65 7.99 -2.68
C LEU A 52 -17.22 8.95 -1.63
N ARG A 53 -17.84 8.43 -0.57
CA ARG A 53 -18.31 9.24 0.56
C ARG A 53 -17.17 9.97 1.25
N LEU A 54 -16.04 9.29 1.44
CA LEU A 54 -14.85 9.87 2.05
C LEU A 54 -14.25 10.98 1.16
N ALA A 55 -14.11 10.72 -0.14
CA ALA A 55 -13.58 11.65 -1.11
C ALA A 55 -14.44 12.93 -1.19
N LEU A 56 -15.77 12.81 -1.15
CA LEU A 56 -16.67 13.96 -1.11
C LEU A 56 -16.45 14.83 0.15
N LEU A 57 -16.20 14.22 1.31
CA LEU A 57 -15.89 14.98 2.52
C LEU A 57 -14.57 15.74 2.36
N VAL A 58 -13.55 15.08 1.80
CA VAL A 58 -12.20 15.64 1.66
C VAL A 58 -12.14 16.75 0.62
N PHE A 59 -12.76 16.55 -0.54
CA PHE A 59 -12.81 17.56 -1.60
C PHE A 59 -13.70 18.76 -1.27
N ASN A 60 -14.64 18.62 -0.32
CA ASN A 60 -15.35 19.75 0.28
C ASN A 60 -14.52 20.50 1.36
N GLY A 61 -13.21 20.25 1.41
CA GLY A 61 -12.28 20.96 2.28
C GLY A 61 -12.21 20.44 3.70
N ARG A 62 -12.64 19.21 3.99
CA ARG A 62 -12.46 18.58 5.32
C ARG A 62 -11.21 17.71 5.32
N VAL A 63 -10.50 17.64 6.43
CA VAL A 63 -9.50 16.59 6.63
C VAL A 63 -10.08 15.59 7.62
N VAL A 64 -10.08 14.32 7.23
CA VAL A 64 -10.69 13.25 8.02
C VAL A 64 -9.61 12.56 8.83
N HIS A 65 -9.77 12.54 10.15
CA HIS A 65 -8.80 11.94 11.06
C HIS A 65 -9.44 10.83 11.91
N CYS A 66 -8.64 9.84 12.29
CA CYS A 66 -9.01 8.78 13.22
C CYS A 66 -7.80 8.37 14.08
N LEU A 67 -8.06 7.72 15.23
CA LEU A 67 -7.05 7.19 16.16
C LEU A 67 -5.97 8.22 16.54
N GLY A 68 -6.36 9.38 17.07
CA GLY A 68 -5.40 10.38 17.55
C GLY A 68 -4.46 10.91 16.45
N ASN A 69 -4.98 11.11 15.24
CA ASN A 69 -4.25 11.55 14.05
C ASN A 69 -3.25 10.52 13.48
N ALA A 70 -3.23 9.28 13.97
CA ALA A 70 -2.45 8.21 13.37
C ALA A 70 -2.99 7.81 11.98
N ILE A 71 -4.29 7.99 11.75
CA ILE A 71 -4.93 7.90 10.44
C ILE A 71 -5.38 9.30 10.05
N CYS A 72 -4.93 9.77 8.89
CA CYS A 72 -5.24 11.10 8.36
C CYS A 72 -5.46 10.97 6.85
N ILE A 73 -6.58 11.48 6.37
CA ILE A 73 -6.88 11.53 4.94
C ILE A 73 -7.07 12.98 4.51
N ASP A 74 -6.05 13.47 3.82
CA ASP A 74 -6.06 14.71 3.05
C ASP A 74 -6.32 14.44 1.56
N GLY A 75 -6.20 15.47 0.71
CA GLY A 75 -6.47 15.36 -0.73
C GLY A 75 -5.61 14.31 -1.45
N LEU A 76 -4.32 14.16 -1.09
CA LEU A 76 -3.44 13.17 -1.72
C LEU A 76 -3.84 11.75 -1.31
N SER A 77 -4.11 11.54 -0.02
CA SER A 77 -4.62 10.25 0.46
C SER A 77 -5.98 9.91 -0.15
N ALA A 78 -6.89 10.87 -0.28
CA ALA A 78 -8.20 10.64 -0.89
C ALA A 78 -8.07 10.21 -2.37
N LEU A 79 -7.19 10.86 -3.14
CA LEU A 79 -6.90 10.46 -4.52
C LEU A 79 -6.39 9.01 -4.58
N MET A 80 -5.45 8.65 -3.70
CA MET A 80 -4.89 7.31 -3.65
C MET A 80 -5.90 6.24 -3.21
N VAL A 81 -6.75 6.53 -2.22
CA VAL A 81 -7.82 5.62 -1.79
C VAL A 81 -8.83 5.39 -2.93
N ILE A 82 -9.19 6.44 -3.68
CA ILE A 82 -10.03 6.30 -4.89
C ILE A 82 -9.36 5.36 -5.89
N LEU A 83 -8.09 5.61 -6.21
CA LEU A 83 -7.35 4.80 -7.18
C LEU A 83 -7.29 3.33 -6.76
N VAL A 84 -6.95 3.06 -5.49
CA VAL A 84 -6.87 1.70 -4.93
C VAL A 84 -8.21 0.99 -5.06
N ASN A 85 -9.28 1.55 -4.50
CA ASN A 85 -10.56 0.84 -4.43
C ASN A 85 -11.24 0.74 -5.80
N ALA A 86 -11.10 1.74 -6.68
CA ALA A 86 -11.62 1.66 -8.05
C ALA A 86 -10.91 0.59 -8.87
N LEU A 87 -9.57 0.56 -8.84
CA LEU A 87 -8.82 -0.40 -9.65
C LEU A 87 -8.99 -1.83 -9.13
N VAL A 88 -8.95 -2.05 -7.81
CA VAL A 88 -9.19 -3.36 -7.23
C VAL A 88 -10.60 -3.86 -7.56
N PHE A 89 -11.62 -3.00 -7.53
CA PHE A 89 -12.98 -3.40 -7.90
C PHE A 89 -13.07 -3.86 -9.36
N LEU A 90 -12.47 -3.12 -10.29
CA LEU A 90 -12.41 -3.52 -11.71
C LEU A 90 -11.63 -4.82 -11.91
N VAL A 91 -10.50 -4.97 -11.22
CA VAL A 91 -9.70 -6.18 -11.24
C VAL A 91 -10.49 -7.36 -10.69
N ALA A 92 -11.25 -7.20 -9.60
CA ALA A 92 -12.07 -8.25 -9.04
C ALA A 92 -13.18 -8.69 -10.01
N LEU A 93 -13.85 -7.75 -10.69
CA LEU A 93 -14.85 -8.05 -11.73
C LEU A 93 -14.23 -8.86 -12.89
N TYR A 94 -13.05 -8.46 -13.36
CA TYR A 94 -12.32 -9.19 -14.40
C TYR A 94 -11.86 -10.57 -13.91
N SER A 95 -11.41 -10.65 -12.66
CA SER A 95 -10.89 -11.88 -12.04
C SER A 95 -11.93 -12.98 -11.94
N VAL A 96 -13.22 -12.65 -11.80
CA VAL A 96 -14.29 -13.67 -11.77
C VAL A 96 -14.24 -14.57 -13.01
N ARG A 97 -14.25 -13.98 -14.20
CA ARG A 97 -14.23 -14.76 -15.45
C ARG A 97 -12.86 -15.37 -15.72
N TYR A 98 -11.80 -14.61 -15.45
CA TYR A 98 -10.43 -15.07 -15.65
C TYR A 98 -10.12 -16.33 -14.82
N MET A 99 -10.43 -16.31 -13.53
CA MET A 99 -10.13 -17.43 -12.63
C MET A 99 -11.03 -18.64 -12.90
N GLN A 100 -12.28 -18.43 -13.33
CA GLN A 100 -13.15 -19.52 -13.80
C GLN A 100 -12.57 -20.21 -15.04
N HIS A 101 -11.99 -19.45 -15.96
CA HIS A 101 -11.29 -20.00 -17.12
C HIS A 101 -10.05 -20.81 -16.69
N GLU A 102 -9.24 -20.31 -15.77
CA GLU A 102 -8.05 -21.01 -15.26
C GLU A 102 -8.40 -22.33 -14.56
N VAL A 103 -9.53 -22.38 -13.83
CA VAL A 103 -10.05 -23.62 -13.23
C VAL A 103 -10.56 -24.57 -14.32
N ALA A 104 -11.31 -24.08 -15.30
CA ALA A 104 -11.84 -24.90 -16.39
C ALA A 104 -10.73 -25.48 -17.28
N ALA A 105 -9.64 -24.75 -17.48
CA ALA A 105 -8.45 -25.18 -18.20
C ALA A 105 -7.57 -26.15 -17.39
N GLY A 106 -7.88 -26.40 -16.12
CA GLY A 106 -7.12 -27.31 -15.25
C GLY A 106 -5.77 -26.74 -14.77
N VAL A 107 -5.51 -25.45 -14.97
CA VAL A 107 -4.28 -24.77 -14.52
C VAL A 107 -4.23 -24.68 -12.99
N ILE A 108 -5.40 -24.47 -12.36
CA ILE A 108 -5.56 -24.37 -10.91
C ILE A 108 -6.76 -25.19 -10.43
N SER A 109 -6.71 -25.65 -9.18
CA SER A 109 -7.85 -26.30 -8.54
C SER A 109 -8.83 -25.26 -7.97
N ASP A 110 -10.12 -25.62 -7.94
CA ASP A 110 -11.19 -24.77 -7.41
C ASP A 110 -10.94 -24.29 -5.97
N GLY A 111 -10.32 -25.13 -5.12
CA GLY A 111 -9.98 -24.75 -3.75
C GLY A 111 -9.00 -23.56 -3.66
N ARG A 112 -8.19 -23.31 -4.70
CA ARG A 112 -7.24 -22.19 -4.74
C ARG A 112 -7.91 -20.84 -4.95
N LEU A 113 -9.17 -20.81 -5.41
CA LEU A 113 -9.94 -19.57 -5.52
C LEU A 113 -10.13 -18.91 -4.14
N THR A 114 -10.26 -19.72 -3.08
CA THR A 114 -10.34 -19.22 -1.71
C THR A 114 -9.10 -18.41 -1.34
N LEU A 115 -7.92 -18.97 -1.63
CA LEU A 115 -6.65 -18.30 -1.40
C LEU A 115 -6.55 -17.02 -2.24
N TYR A 116 -6.86 -17.09 -3.53
CA TYR A 116 -6.80 -15.95 -4.44
C TYR A 116 -7.63 -14.75 -3.95
N TYR A 117 -8.91 -14.96 -3.69
CA TYR A 117 -9.82 -13.89 -3.27
C TYR A 117 -9.51 -13.38 -1.86
N SER A 118 -9.07 -14.25 -0.95
CA SER A 118 -8.62 -13.81 0.37
C SER A 118 -7.38 -12.93 0.29
N LEU A 119 -6.40 -13.28 -0.55
CA LEU A 119 -5.19 -12.47 -0.76
C LEU A 119 -5.51 -11.16 -1.47
N LEU A 120 -6.45 -11.14 -2.42
CA LEU A 120 -6.91 -9.91 -3.07
C LEU A 120 -7.54 -8.94 -2.05
N LEU A 121 -8.37 -9.45 -1.15
CA LEU A 121 -8.96 -8.65 -0.08
C LEU A 121 -7.90 -8.20 0.95
N LEU A 122 -6.98 -9.07 1.36
CA LEU A 122 -5.87 -8.72 2.26
C LEU A 122 -4.98 -7.63 1.66
N PHE A 123 -4.64 -7.77 0.37
CA PHE A 123 -3.93 -6.75 -0.40
C PHE A 123 -4.68 -5.42 -0.35
N THR A 124 -5.98 -5.43 -0.61
CA THR A 124 -6.80 -4.20 -0.59
C THR A 124 -6.78 -3.49 0.76
N GLY A 125 -6.88 -4.26 1.86
CA GLY A 125 -6.81 -3.72 3.22
C GLY A 125 -5.46 -3.10 3.56
N THR A 126 -4.36 -3.77 3.22
CA THR A 126 -2.99 -3.27 3.48
C THR A 126 -2.65 -2.06 2.60
N MET A 127 -3.16 -2.02 1.37
CA MET A 127 -3.05 -0.85 0.49
C MET A 127 -3.81 0.35 1.07
N ASN A 128 -5.07 0.17 1.47
CA ASN A 128 -5.85 1.23 2.12
C ASN A 128 -5.19 1.70 3.43
N TRP A 129 -4.61 0.79 4.22
CA TRP A 129 -3.88 1.17 5.44
C TRP A 129 -2.67 2.05 5.13
N THR A 130 -1.89 1.68 4.12
CA THR A 130 -0.70 2.42 3.71
C THR A 130 -1.03 3.84 3.24
N VAL A 131 -2.11 4.03 2.47
CA VAL A 131 -2.44 5.36 1.92
C VAL A 131 -3.19 6.26 2.89
N THR A 132 -3.64 5.74 4.03
CA THR A 132 -4.40 6.50 5.05
C THR A 132 -3.62 6.77 6.34
N THR A 133 -2.48 6.09 6.55
CA THR A 133 -1.66 6.28 7.75
C THR A 133 -0.85 7.58 7.69
N ASN A 134 -0.81 8.27 8.83
CA ASN A 134 0.05 9.42 9.11
C ASN A 134 1.15 9.06 10.12
N HIS A 135 1.31 7.78 10.44
CA HIS A 135 2.28 7.30 11.41
C HIS A 135 3.43 6.58 10.70
N LEU A 136 4.68 7.00 10.94
CA LEU A 136 5.88 6.51 10.25
C LEU A 136 6.05 4.98 10.34
N VAL A 137 6.00 4.43 11.55
CA VAL A 137 6.13 2.98 11.76
C VAL A 137 4.97 2.23 11.11
N MET A 138 3.74 2.71 11.22
CA MET A 138 2.58 2.05 10.60
C MET A 138 2.61 2.14 9.08
N LEU A 139 3.20 3.19 8.49
CA LEU A 139 3.47 3.26 7.05
C LEU A 139 4.40 2.12 6.62
N TYR A 140 5.51 1.93 7.34
CA TYR A 140 6.43 0.81 7.10
C TYR A 140 5.73 -0.55 7.24
N VAL A 141 5.01 -0.77 8.35
CA VAL A 141 4.30 -2.04 8.61
C VAL A 141 3.24 -2.33 7.55
N ALA A 142 2.45 -1.34 7.16
CA ALA A 142 1.42 -1.50 6.13
C ALA A 142 2.03 -1.80 4.75
N MET A 143 3.17 -1.17 4.43
CA MET A 143 3.93 -1.43 3.20
C MET A 143 4.51 -2.84 3.16
N GLU A 144 5.00 -3.37 4.29
CA GLU A 144 5.48 -4.75 4.35
C GLU A 144 4.34 -5.77 4.31
N ALA A 145 3.23 -5.48 4.98
CA ALA A 145 2.03 -6.30 4.90
C ALA A 145 1.52 -6.38 3.45
N SER A 146 1.60 -5.29 2.68
CA SER A 146 1.29 -5.32 1.25
C SER A 146 2.33 -6.12 0.45
N THR A 147 3.62 -6.08 0.81
CA THR A 147 4.67 -6.94 0.21
C THR A 147 4.29 -8.41 0.34
N LEU A 148 3.93 -8.85 1.54
CA LEU A 148 3.61 -10.25 1.80
C LEU A 148 2.37 -10.70 1.02
N ALA A 149 1.31 -9.88 0.99
CA ALA A 149 0.12 -10.17 0.20
C ALA A 149 0.44 -10.27 -1.30
N THR A 150 1.20 -9.32 -1.84
CA THR A 150 1.61 -9.30 -3.25
C THR A 150 2.52 -10.48 -3.60
N ALA A 151 3.47 -10.84 -2.74
CA ALA A 151 4.38 -11.95 -2.98
C ALA A 151 3.64 -13.27 -3.18
N LEU A 152 2.63 -13.53 -2.33
CA LEU A 152 1.79 -14.72 -2.42
C LEU A 152 0.91 -14.70 -3.68
N LEU A 153 0.50 -13.51 -4.15
CA LEU A 153 -0.24 -13.35 -5.39
C LEU A 153 0.65 -13.50 -6.64
N VAL A 154 1.92 -13.10 -6.59
CA VAL A 154 2.90 -13.32 -7.67
C VAL A 154 3.24 -14.80 -7.76
N ALA A 155 3.52 -15.45 -6.62
CA ALA A 155 3.77 -16.88 -6.54
C ALA A 155 2.49 -17.74 -6.68
N PHE A 156 1.38 -17.15 -7.12
CA PHE A 156 0.07 -17.80 -7.04
C PHE A 156 0.00 -19.08 -7.85
N TYR A 157 0.68 -19.20 -9.00
CA TYR A 157 0.63 -20.42 -9.83
C TYR A 157 1.36 -21.62 -9.20
N ARG A 158 2.40 -21.39 -8.39
CA ARG A 158 3.28 -22.42 -7.77
C ARG A 158 4.02 -23.31 -8.78
N ASN A 159 4.27 -22.81 -9.98
CA ASN A 159 5.25 -23.38 -10.89
C ASN A 159 6.65 -22.81 -10.57
N ARG A 160 7.72 -23.44 -11.09
CA ARG A 160 9.10 -23.01 -10.79
C ARG A 160 9.35 -21.51 -11.11
N PRO A 161 8.92 -20.98 -12.28
CA PRO A 161 9.11 -19.57 -12.59
C PRO A 161 8.37 -18.61 -11.63
N SER A 162 7.10 -18.85 -11.33
CA SER A 162 6.34 -18.01 -10.38
C SER A 162 6.88 -18.03 -8.95
N LEU A 163 7.40 -19.17 -8.49
CA LEU A 163 8.06 -19.26 -7.19
C LEU A 163 9.37 -18.48 -7.17
N GLU A 164 10.16 -18.55 -8.24
CA GLU A 164 11.39 -17.78 -8.38
C GLU A 164 11.12 -16.27 -8.41
N ALA A 165 10.14 -15.83 -9.21
CA ALA A 165 9.71 -14.44 -9.29
C ALA A 165 9.19 -13.92 -7.94
N GLY A 166 8.33 -14.69 -7.26
CA GLY A 166 7.84 -14.34 -5.93
C GLY A 166 8.96 -14.26 -4.88
N PHE A 167 9.94 -15.16 -4.94
CA PHE A 167 11.10 -15.12 -4.04
C PHE A 167 12.00 -13.91 -4.31
N LYS A 168 12.34 -13.63 -5.57
CA LYS A 168 13.11 -12.44 -5.97
C LYS A 168 12.40 -11.16 -5.53
N TYR A 169 11.09 -11.10 -5.72
CA TYR A 169 10.26 -9.98 -5.26
C TYR A 169 10.41 -9.73 -3.76
N VAL A 170 10.17 -10.76 -2.93
CA VAL A 170 10.31 -10.63 -1.47
C VAL A 170 11.72 -10.25 -1.08
N LEU A 171 12.73 -10.93 -1.62
CA LEU A 171 14.13 -10.70 -1.27
C LEU A 171 14.54 -9.24 -1.55
N LEU A 172 14.30 -8.76 -2.77
CA LEU A 172 14.69 -7.42 -3.18
C LEU A 172 13.91 -6.35 -2.42
N VAL A 173 12.58 -6.52 -2.30
CA VAL A 173 11.74 -5.53 -1.62
C VAL A 173 12.02 -5.48 -0.13
N VAL A 174 12.19 -6.61 0.56
CA VAL A 174 12.48 -6.64 2.01
C VAL A 174 13.85 -6.03 2.30
N VAL A 175 14.87 -6.32 1.49
CA VAL A 175 16.19 -5.68 1.63
C VAL A 175 16.08 -4.17 1.46
N GLY A 176 15.38 -3.70 0.42
CA GLY A 176 15.11 -2.27 0.24
C GLY A 176 14.36 -1.67 1.43
N MET A 177 13.25 -2.28 1.82
CA MET A 177 12.41 -1.81 2.93
C MET A 177 13.14 -1.83 4.28
N THR A 178 14.16 -2.66 4.47
CA THR A 178 15.04 -2.60 5.64
C THR A 178 15.78 -1.25 5.72
N PHE A 179 16.21 -0.70 4.58
CA PHE A 179 16.71 0.69 4.55
C PHE A 179 15.62 1.69 4.93
N ALA A 180 14.39 1.54 4.40
CA ALA A 180 13.29 2.42 4.83
C ALA A 180 13.03 2.34 6.35
N LEU A 181 13.16 1.16 6.97
CA LEU A 181 13.06 1.00 8.41
C LEU A 181 14.15 1.79 9.16
N PHE A 182 15.41 1.73 8.71
CA PHE A 182 16.47 2.57 9.28
C PHE A 182 16.14 4.06 9.13
N GLY A 183 15.62 4.48 7.98
CA GLY A 183 15.16 5.85 7.75
C GLY A 183 14.06 6.28 8.72
N VAL A 184 13.07 5.42 8.95
CA VAL A 184 11.99 5.64 9.93
C VAL A 184 12.54 5.78 11.36
N VAL A 185 13.45 4.89 11.76
CA VAL A 185 14.06 4.92 13.10
C VAL A 185 14.88 6.19 13.30
N LEU A 186 15.71 6.57 12.34
CA LEU A 186 16.51 7.81 12.41
C LEU A 186 15.63 9.05 12.49
N MET A 187 14.57 9.08 11.69
CA MET A 187 13.62 10.20 11.69
C MET A 187 12.90 10.34 13.03
N PHE A 188 12.42 9.23 13.58
CA PHE A 188 11.82 9.22 14.91
C PHE A 188 12.82 9.64 15.99
N ALA A 189 14.04 9.09 15.98
CA ALA A 189 15.07 9.41 16.95
C ALA A 189 15.45 10.91 16.93
N ALA A 190 15.47 11.54 15.76
CA ALA A 190 15.75 12.96 15.63
C ALA A 190 14.56 13.85 16.07
N ALA A 191 13.33 13.38 15.85
CA ALA A 191 12.11 14.08 16.22
C ALA A 191 11.78 13.95 17.72
N TYR A 192 12.16 12.84 18.35
CA TYR A 192 11.78 12.50 19.72
C TYR A 192 12.15 13.56 20.78
N PRO A 193 13.34 14.18 20.77
CA PRO A 193 13.68 15.22 21.75
C PRO A 193 12.77 16.46 21.68
N HIS A 194 12.13 16.70 20.54
CA HIS A 194 11.31 17.89 20.29
C HIS A 194 9.80 17.61 20.46
N LEU A 195 9.37 16.39 20.11
CA LEU A 195 7.96 16.03 20.00
C LEU A 195 7.54 14.84 20.89
N GLY A 196 8.49 14.18 21.55
CA GLY A 196 8.25 12.93 22.26
C GLY A 196 7.64 11.88 21.32
N SER A 197 6.56 11.22 21.78
CA SER A 197 5.83 10.22 20.99
C SER A 197 5.14 10.79 19.74
N ALA A 198 4.85 12.10 19.70
CA ALA A 198 4.30 12.75 18.51
C ALA A 198 5.29 12.78 17.34
N GLY A 199 6.59 12.53 17.57
CA GLY A 199 7.60 12.34 16.53
C GLY A 199 7.36 11.12 15.63
N LEU A 200 6.38 10.26 15.96
CA LEU A 200 5.93 9.17 15.09
C LEU A 200 4.94 9.64 14.00
N LEU A 201 4.32 10.82 14.17
CA LEU A 201 3.37 11.38 13.22
C LEU A 201 4.11 12.17 12.14
N ILE A 202 3.96 11.76 10.88
CA ILE A 202 4.62 12.38 9.72
C ILE A 202 4.29 13.87 9.65
N SER A 203 3.03 14.24 9.91
CA SER A 203 2.58 15.63 9.96
C SER A 203 3.31 16.49 10.98
N GLU A 204 3.67 15.92 12.15
CA GLU A 204 4.36 16.66 13.22
C GLU A 204 5.86 16.76 12.93
N VAL A 205 6.47 15.70 12.39
CA VAL A 205 7.87 15.73 11.93
C VAL A 205 8.08 16.84 10.89
N GLY A 206 7.13 17.03 9.97
CA GLY A 206 7.20 18.09 8.98
C GLY A 206 7.22 19.52 9.57
N ARG A 207 6.63 19.74 10.76
CA ARG A 207 6.65 21.05 11.43
C ARG A 207 8.01 21.40 12.02
N ILE A 208 8.79 20.40 12.38
CA ILE A 208 10.12 20.56 12.99
C ILE A 208 11.26 20.28 12.00
N ALA A 209 10.96 20.07 10.72
CA ALA A 209 11.96 19.67 9.71
C ALA A 209 13.19 20.60 9.65
N ALA A 210 13.02 21.89 9.98
CA ALA A 210 14.11 22.88 10.00
C ALA A 210 15.05 22.77 11.22
N VAL A 211 14.59 22.18 12.33
CA VAL A 211 15.40 22.03 13.56
C VAL A 211 16.03 20.65 13.70
N ILE A 212 15.66 19.70 12.82
CA ILE A 212 16.30 18.39 12.77
C ILE A 212 17.77 18.54 12.33
N PRO A 213 18.74 17.91 13.00
CA PRO A 213 20.14 17.97 12.61
C PRO A 213 20.35 17.54 11.16
N LYS A 214 21.01 18.40 10.37
CA LYS A 214 21.19 18.21 8.92
C LYS A 214 21.69 16.83 8.53
N ASN A 215 22.73 16.33 9.21
CA ASN A 215 23.33 15.03 8.87
C ASN A 215 22.34 13.87 9.07
N ILE A 216 21.50 13.95 10.12
CA ILE A 216 20.49 12.92 10.41
C ILE A 216 19.34 13.02 9.41
N ALA A 217 18.88 14.23 9.08
CA ALA A 217 17.84 14.44 8.06
C ALA A 217 18.26 13.89 6.69
N LEU A 218 19.49 14.20 6.25
CA LEU A 218 20.04 13.71 4.98
C LEU A 218 20.16 12.19 4.95
N LEU A 219 20.68 11.59 6.03
CA LEU A 219 20.82 10.14 6.12
C LEU A 219 19.46 9.43 6.17
N ALA A 220 18.50 9.97 6.93
CA ALA A 220 17.14 9.44 7.00
C ALA A 220 16.44 9.52 5.64
N MET A 221 16.54 10.67 4.94
CA MET A 221 16.01 10.81 3.58
C MET A 221 16.65 9.81 2.63
N ALA A 222 17.98 9.63 2.65
CA ALA A 222 18.65 8.67 1.78
C ALA A 222 18.13 7.23 2.00
N PHE A 223 18.00 6.80 3.25
CA PHE A 223 17.49 5.47 3.59
C PHE A 223 16.01 5.27 3.24
N LEU A 224 15.15 6.26 3.52
CA LEU A 224 13.76 6.25 3.08
C LEU A 224 13.65 6.21 1.56
N THR A 225 14.50 6.98 0.86
CA THR A 225 14.55 6.99 -0.60
C THR A 225 14.90 5.61 -1.12
N VAL A 226 15.99 5.00 -0.68
CA VAL A 226 16.39 3.65 -1.14
C VAL A 226 15.27 2.63 -0.93
N GLY A 227 14.66 2.60 0.25
CA GLY A 227 13.68 1.57 0.55
C GLY A 227 12.35 1.75 -0.19
N PHE A 228 11.77 2.95 -0.16
CA PHE A 228 10.53 3.20 -0.87
C PHE A 228 10.71 3.28 -2.40
N ALA A 229 11.90 3.66 -2.89
CA ALA A 229 12.26 3.55 -4.31
C ALA A 229 12.33 2.10 -4.78
N THR A 230 12.84 1.19 -3.92
CA THR A 230 12.83 -0.25 -4.22
C THR A 230 11.40 -0.77 -4.37
N LYS A 231 10.49 -0.38 -3.46
CA LYS A 231 9.06 -0.73 -3.55
C LYS A 231 8.38 -0.08 -4.77
N ALA A 232 8.79 1.12 -5.14
CA ALA A 232 8.30 1.82 -6.33
C ALA A 232 8.90 1.28 -7.64
N GLY A 233 9.92 0.42 -7.59
CA GLY A 233 10.61 -0.05 -8.80
C GLY A 233 11.30 1.09 -9.56
N LEU A 234 11.88 2.07 -8.86
CA LEU A 234 12.67 3.13 -9.51
C LEU A 234 14.07 2.62 -9.86
N VAL A 235 14.73 3.21 -10.87
CA VAL A 235 16.12 2.91 -11.20
C VAL A 235 17.05 3.22 -10.00
N PRO A 236 17.99 2.33 -9.64
CA PRO A 236 18.35 1.02 -10.21
C PRO A 236 17.66 -0.19 -9.53
N PHE A 237 16.66 0.03 -8.68
CA PHE A 237 16.01 -0.98 -7.83
C PHE A 237 14.84 -1.73 -8.49
N HIS A 238 14.66 -1.63 -9.82
CA HIS A 238 13.53 -2.18 -10.57
C HIS A 238 13.68 -3.65 -10.98
N ALA A 239 14.77 -4.33 -10.61
CA ALA A 239 15.09 -5.67 -11.10
C ALA A 239 14.04 -6.74 -10.76
N TRP A 240 13.26 -6.56 -9.70
CA TRP A 240 12.16 -7.47 -9.35
C TRP A 240 10.94 -7.32 -10.27
N LEU A 241 10.79 -6.17 -10.91
CA LEU A 241 9.54 -5.74 -11.54
C LEU A 241 9.21 -6.59 -12.79
N PRO A 242 10.13 -6.82 -13.75
CA PRO A 242 9.83 -7.64 -14.94
C PRO A 242 9.38 -9.06 -14.61
N ASP A 243 10.12 -9.75 -13.73
CA ASP A 243 9.84 -11.13 -13.33
C ASP A 243 8.48 -11.23 -12.59
N ALA A 244 8.15 -10.27 -11.73
CA ALA A 244 6.87 -10.26 -11.03
C ALA A 244 5.68 -10.08 -11.99
N HIS A 245 5.84 -9.28 -13.04
CA HIS A 245 4.80 -9.05 -14.04
C HIS A 245 4.58 -10.23 -14.97
N SER A 246 5.64 -10.94 -15.35
CA SER A 246 5.56 -12.08 -16.26
C SER A 246 4.90 -13.29 -15.63
N GLU A 247 5.05 -13.47 -14.31
CA GLU A 247 4.60 -14.69 -13.63
C GLU A 247 3.32 -14.54 -12.81
N ALA A 248 2.89 -13.32 -12.49
CA ALA A 248 1.63 -13.10 -11.79
C ALA A 248 0.43 -13.37 -12.71
N PRO A 249 -0.72 -13.83 -12.17
CA PRO A 249 -1.97 -13.87 -12.93
C PRO A 249 -2.28 -12.50 -13.55
N ALA A 250 -2.82 -12.46 -14.77
CA ALA A 250 -3.05 -11.21 -15.49
C ALA A 250 -3.79 -10.11 -14.68
N PRO A 251 -4.84 -10.43 -13.88
CA PRO A 251 -5.49 -9.42 -13.04
C PRO A 251 -4.57 -8.85 -11.94
N ILE A 252 -3.65 -9.67 -11.41
CA ILE A 252 -2.67 -9.25 -10.39
C ILE A 252 -1.57 -8.39 -11.03
N SER A 253 -1.12 -8.74 -12.24
CA SER A 253 -0.17 -7.92 -13.00
C SER A 253 -0.70 -6.49 -13.23
N ALA A 254 -2.01 -6.33 -13.45
CA ALA A 254 -2.65 -5.02 -13.51
C ALA A 254 -2.56 -4.23 -12.19
N LEU A 255 -2.68 -4.89 -11.03
CA LEU A 255 -2.53 -4.26 -9.71
C LEU A 255 -1.08 -3.86 -9.40
N LEU A 256 -0.11 -4.70 -9.81
CA LEU A 256 1.31 -4.38 -9.69
C LEU A 256 1.63 -3.06 -10.41
N SER A 257 1.18 -2.93 -11.66
CA SER A 257 1.39 -1.73 -12.48
C SER A 257 0.60 -0.54 -11.94
N GLY A 258 -0.67 -0.76 -11.62
CA GLY A 258 -1.61 0.31 -11.30
C GLY A 258 -1.43 0.88 -9.90
N LEU A 259 -1.01 0.07 -8.92
CA LEU A 259 -1.04 0.45 -7.51
C LEU A 259 0.30 0.32 -6.79
N ILE A 260 1.02 -0.80 -6.91
CA ILE A 260 2.21 -1.05 -6.07
C ILE A 260 3.29 0.01 -6.31
N ILE A 261 3.56 0.33 -7.57
CA ILE A 261 4.51 1.37 -7.94
C ILE A 261 4.08 2.74 -7.37
N LYS A 262 2.78 3.07 -7.48
CA LYS A 262 2.22 4.33 -6.98
C LYS A 262 2.27 4.41 -5.46
N LEU A 263 2.17 3.26 -4.78
CA LEU A 263 2.28 3.18 -3.33
C LEU A 263 3.68 3.54 -2.83
N GLY A 264 4.72 3.04 -3.49
CA GLY A 264 6.10 3.42 -3.18
C GLY A 264 6.35 4.91 -3.42
N ALA A 265 5.86 5.44 -4.56
CA ALA A 265 5.93 6.87 -4.85
C ALA A 265 5.15 7.72 -3.83
N TYR A 266 3.98 7.25 -3.37
CA TYR A 266 3.21 7.89 -2.32
C TYR A 266 3.98 7.94 -1.00
N ALA A 267 4.59 6.83 -0.55
CA ALA A 267 5.38 6.79 0.67
C ALA A 267 6.62 7.70 0.60
N LEU A 268 7.32 7.73 -0.53
CA LEU A 268 8.40 8.69 -0.80
C LEU A 268 7.90 10.13 -0.67
N THR A 269 6.80 10.45 -1.36
CA THR A 269 6.21 11.78 -1.34
C THR A 269 5.89 12.20 0.09
N ARG A 270 5.22 11.34 0.86
CA ARG A 270 4.83 11.62 2.25
C ARG A 270 5.99 11.86 3.20
N THR A 271 7.11 11.20 3.00
CA THR A 271 8.20 11.18 3.97
C THR A 271 9.37 12.09 3.59
N VAL A 272 9.59 12.32 2.29
CA VAL A 272 10.70 13.14 1.79
C VAL A 272 10.26 14.60 1.58
N THR A 273 9.04 14.85 1.10
CA THR A 273 8.62 16.24 0.78
C THR A 273 8.41 17.12 2.00
N ILE A 274 8.27 16.55 3.20
CA ILE A 274 8.21 17.32 4.46
C ILE A 274 9.49 18.13 4.70
N PHE A 275 10.59 17.75 4.04
CA PHE A 275 11.88 18.42 4.08
C PHE A 275 12.08 19.44 2.95
N ALA A 276 11.14 19.55 2.00
CA ALA A 276 11.28 20.44 0.84
C ALA A 276 11.55 21.91 1.19
N PRO A 277 10.96 22.51 2.25
CA PRO A 277 11.28 23.89 2.62
C PRO A 277 12.75 24.12 2.99
N THR A 278 13.42 23.10 3.55
CA THR A 278 14.82 23.18 3.99
C THR A 278 15.80 22.62 2.95
N TYR A 279 15.40 21.55 2.25
CA TYR A 279 16.24 20.75 1.36
C TYR A 279 15.65 20.61 -0.05
N HIS A 280 15.08 21.69 -0.59
CA HIS A 280 14.39 21.72 -1.89
C HIS A 280 15.15 21.01 -3.02
N ALA A 281 16.44 21.30 -3.20
CA ALA A 281 17.25 20.71 -4.28
C ALA A 281 17.31 19.17 -4.22
N ILE A 282 17.37 18.60 -3.02
CA ILE A 282 17.43 17.15 -2.82
C ILE A 282 16.07 16.51 -3.12
N VAL A 283 14.99 17.15 -2.65
CA VAL A 283 13.62 16.67 -2.94
C VAL A 283 13.35 16.69 -4.45
N VAL A 284 13.75 17.75 -5.14
CA VAL A 284 13.62 17.85 -6.61
C VAL A 284 14.48 16.80 -7.31
N PHE A 285 15.71 16.58 -6.86
CA PHE A 285 16.57 15.53 -7.43
C PHE A 285 15.93 14.14 -7.32
N ILE A 286 15.38 13.80 -6.14
CA ILE A 286 14.66 12.54 -5.92
C ILE A 286 13.41 12.45 -6.81
N ALA A 287 12.68 13.56 -6.98
CA ALA A 287 11.53 13.61 -7.87
C ALA A 287 11.92 13.37 -9.34
N ILE A 288 13.01 13.98 -9.82
CA ILE A 288 13.52 13.73 -11.18
C ILE A 288 13.94 12.27 -11.34
N LEU A 289 14.67 11.71 -10.37
CA LEU A 289 15.06 10.30 -10.39
C LEU A 289 13.84 9.37 -10.49
N SER A 290 12.71 9.76 -9.88
CA SER A 290 11.46 8.98 -9.96
C SER A 290 10.75 9.03 -11.32
N THR A 291 11.14 9.95 -12.20
CA THR A 291 10.61 10.06 -13.57
C THR A 291 11.44 9.31 -14.61
N LEU A 292 12.61 8.80 -14.22
CA LEU A 292 13.51 8.00 -15.06
C LEU A 292 13.19 6.51 -14.94
#